data_AF-A0A9J6GFT2-F1
#
_entry.id   AF-A0A9J6GFT2-F1
#
_cell.length_a   1.000
_cell.length_b   1.000
_cell.length_c   1.000
_cell.angle_alpha   90.00
_cell.angle_beta   90.00
_cell.angle_gamma   90.00
#
_symmetry.space_group_name_H-M   'P 1'
#
loop_
_entity.id
_entity.type
_entity.pdbx_description
1 polymer ?
#
loop_
_entity_poly.entity_id
_entity_poly.type
_entity_poly.pdbx_seq_one_letter_code
_entity_poly.pdbx_strand_id
1 'polypeptide(L)'
;MADDLRSMLGCYGDEMALTPSIDSLAQDGVVFTNAHAQKKIRQHYYAAVTFMDEQVGKVLSSLEETGLRNNTLIVFVGDHGWSLGEHQEYSKFSNFQVATNVPLIVSPPPSHRHRVGLAAMPRFVNDPVALLDLFPTLASLASLPMPPRCSSRHEGSRNESTCTDGINMFEAAKRVQILHQYPRPSAAPQNNSDQPRLGDIRIMGYSSLSCDYRYTEWVGFNPHTFRRNWSDVYGVELYDLRTDPREDNNVANNTEYRRVVQALSSELHKLVGS
;
A
#
# COMPACT_ATOMS: atom_id res chain seq x y z
N MET A 1 -4.54 27.09 -20.67
CA MET A 1 -5.23 26.10 -19.82
C MET A 1 -5.63 26.80 -18.53
N ALA A 2 -6.89 26.73 -18.14
CA ALA A 2 -7.37 27.25 -16.85
C ALA A 2 -7.20 26.16 -15.78
N ASP A 3 -6.68 26.53 -14.61
CA ASP A 3 -6.64 25.66 -13.42
C ASP A 3 -8.02 25.75 -12.73
N ASP A 4 -8.59 24.62 -12.33
CA ASP A 4 -9.85 24.51 -11.59
C ASP A 4 -11.20 24.80 -12.27
N LEU A 5 -11.23 24.87 -13.61
CA LEU A 5 -12.48 25.06 -14.35
C LEU A 5 -13.38 23.79 -14.31
N ARG A 6 -14.53 23.86 -13.62
CA ARG A 6 -15.62 22.86 -13.75
C ARG A 6 -16.46 23.21 -14.98
N SER A 7 -17.38 22.33 -15.39
CA SER A 7 -18.40 22.56 -16.42
C SER A 7 -19.44 23.64 -16.04
N MET A 8 -18.97 24.76 -15.50
CA MET A 8 -19.73 25.96 -15.10
C MET A 8 -19.44 27.05 -16.13
N LEU A 9 -19.88 26.80 -17.36
CA LEU A 9 -19.69 27.63 -18.55
C LEU A 9 -21.06 27.78 -19.22
N GLY A 10 -21.30 28.88 -19.94
CA GLY A 10 -22.57 29.10 -20.65
C GLY A 10 -22.93 27.95 -21.59
N CYS A 11 -21.95 27.43 -22.34
CA CYS A 11 -22.11 26.28 -23.23
C CYS A 11 -22.41 24.94 -22.54
N TYR A 12 -22.28 24.86 -21.21
CA TYR A 12 -22.72 23.73 -20.39
C TYR A 12 -24.06 23.99 -19.67
N GLY A 13 -24.72 25.11 -19.96
CA GLY A 13 -26.04 25.47 -19.41
C GLY A 13 -25.99 26.30 -18.12
N ASP A 14 -24.83 26.86 -17.76
CA ASP A 14 -24.72 27.75 -16.60
C ASP A 14 -25.13 29.18 -16.99
N GLU A 15 -26.34 29.59 -16.57
CA GLU A 15 -26.91 30.90 -16.88
C GLU A 15 -26.17 32.07 -16.20
N MET A 16 -25.35 31.80 -15.19
CA MET A 16 -24.59 32.82 -14.45
C MET A 16 -23.17 33.02 -15.00
N ALA A 17 -22.66 32.07 -15.78
CA ALA A 17 -21.32 32.12 -16.34
C ALA A 17 -21.26 32.96 -17.63
N LEU A 18 -20.68 34.15 -17.56
CA LEU A 18 -20.46 35.01 -18.74
C LEU A 18 -19.18 34.57 -19.48
N THR A 19 -19.31 33.65 -20.45
CA THR A 19 -18.18 33.01 -21.14
C THR A 19 -18.21 33.14 -22.68
N PRO A 20 -18.47 34.35 -23.24
CA PRO A 20 -18.86 34.52 -24.64
C PRO A 20 -17.86 33.97 -25.66
N SER A 21 -16.55 34.07 -25.39
CA SER A 21 -15.52 33.52 -26.29
C SER A 21 -15.47 31.99 -26.27
N ILE A 22 -15.70 31.37 -25.10
CA ILE A 22 -15.73 29.91 -24.95
C ILE A 22 -17.04 29.35 -25.52
N ASP A 23 -18.15 30.10 -25.37
CA ASP A 23 -19.45 29.73 -25.92
C ASP A 23 -19.43 29.82 -27.45
N SER A 24 -18.82 30.85 -28.03
CA SER A 24 -18.61 30.95 -29.47
C SER A 24 -17.72 29.82 -29.99
N LEU A 25 -16.63 29.48 -29.29
CA LEU A 25 -15.79 28.33 -29.64
C LEU A 25 -16.58 27.01 -29.59
N ALA A 26 -17.48 26.87 -28.63
CA ALA A 26 -18.33 25.69 -28.49
C ALA A 26 -19.37 25.56 -29.61
N GLN A 27 -19.87 26.69 -30.15
CA GLN A 27 -20.80 26.69 -31.31
C GLN A 27 -20.15 26.15 -32.58
N ASP A 28 -18.86 26.43 -32.78
CA ASP A 28 -18.08 25.95 -33.93
C ASP A 28 -17.46 24.56 -33.72
N GLY A 29 -17.72 23.92 -32.57
CA GLY A 29 -17.08 22.68 -32.15
C GLY A 29 -18.05 21.60 -31.63
N VAL A 30 -17.48 20.55 -31.01
CA VAL A 30 -18.23 19.50 -30.33
C VAL A 30 -18.03 19.64 -28.83
N VAL A 31 -19.13 19.81 -28.09
CA VAL A 31 -19.12 19.89 -26.62
C VAL A 31 -19.32 18.50 -26.03
N PHE A 32 -18.31 17.99 -25.34
CA PHE A 32 -18.42 16.75 -24.56
C PHE A 32 -18.97 17.07 -23.17
N THR A 33 -20.24 16.76 -22.94
CA THR A 33 -20.93 17.03 -21.66
C THR A 33 -20.52 16.08 -20.54
N ASN A 34 -19.89 14.94 -20.88
CA ASN A 34 -19.42 13.93 -19.94
C ASN A 34 -17.89 13.74 -19.99
N ALA A 35 -17.14 14.83 -20.12
CA ALA A 35 -15.69 14.81 -20.06
C ALA A 35 -15.23 14.99 -18.59
N HIS A 36 -14.45 14.02 -18.07
CA HIS A 36 -13.97 14.05 -16.69
C HIS A 36 -12.47 14.33 -16.62
N ALA A 37 -12.08 15.28 -15.78
CA ALA A 37 -10.68 15.54 -15.45
C ALA A 37 -10.29 14.79 -14.18
N GLN A 38 -9.42 13.78 -14.29
CA GLN A 38 -8.87 13.05 -13.12
C GLN A 38 -8.06 13.98 -12.18
N LYS A 39 -7.57 15.12 -12.71
CA LYS A 39 -6.69 16.07 -12.01
C LYS A 39 -7.26 16.59 -10.68
N LYS A 40 -8.58 16.78 -10.57
CA LYS A 40 -9.20 17.36 -9.36
C LYS A 40 -9.05 16.47 -8.13
N ILE A 41 -9.18 15.14 -8.29
CA ILE A 41 -8.99 14.19 -7.18
C ILE A 41 -7.53 14.26 -6.69
N ARG A 42 -6.58 14.29 -7.63
CA ARG A 42 -5.14 14.39 -7.30
C ARG A 42 -4.82 15.71 -6.59
N GLN A 43 -5.38 16.82 -7.06
CA GLN A 43 -5.23 18.12 -6.43
C GLN A 43 -5.72 18.12 -4.98
N HIS A 44 -6.93 17.61 -4.73
CA HIS A 44 -7.47 17.53 -3.37
C HIS A 44 -6.68 16.57 -2.48
N TYR A 45 -6.19 15.46 -3.02
CA TYR A 45 -5.29 14.56 -2.29
C TYR A 45 -4.00 15.29 -1.87
N TYR A 46 -3.36 16.03 -2.78
CA TYR A 46 -2.17 16.81 -2.46
C TYR A 46 -2.43 17.94 -1.47
N ALA A 47 -3.57 18.63 -1.56
CA ALA A 47 -3.97 19.62 -0.56
C ALA A 47 -4.12 19.00 0.84
N ALA A 48 -4.71 17.80 0.93
CA ALA A 48 -4.84 17.07 2.19
C ALA A 48 -3.48 16.64 2.75
N VAL A 49 -2.54 16.22 1.89
CA VAL A 49 -1.16 15.92 2.29
C VAL A 49 -0.46 17.16 2.85
N THR A 50 -0.55 18.31 2.18
CA THR A 50 0.04 19.57 2.67
C THR A 50 -0.57 20.00 4.02
N PHE A 51 -1.88 19.85 4.18
CA PHE A 51 -2.53 20.15 5.46
C PHE A 51 -2.05 19.23 6.59
N MET A 52 -1.89 17.92 6.30
CA MET A 52 -1.36 16.94 7.25
C MET A 52 0.09 17.26 7.64
N ASP A 53 0.93 17.64 6.68
CA ASP A 53 2.32 18.07 6.92
C ASP A 53 2.39 19.26 7.88
N GLU A 54 1.52 20.26 7.72
CA GLU A 54 1.42 21.39 8.67
C GLU A 54 1.06 20.91 10.10
N GLN A 55 0.18 19.92 10.23
CA GLN A 55 -0.19 19.37 11.54
C GLN A 55 0.95 18.56 12.17
N VAL A 56 1.70 17.80 11.37
CA VAL A 56 2.93 17.12 11.81
C VAL A 56 3.94 18.17 12.30
N GLY A 57 4.11 19.27 11.56
CA GLY A 57 4.96 20.39 11.94
C GLY A 57 4.64 20.92 13.34
N LYS A 58 3.36 21.13 13.67
CA LYS A 58 2.94 21.59 15.02
C LYS A 58 3.33 20.62 16.13
N VAL A 59 3.16 19.31 15.91
CA VAL A 59 3.56 18.27 16.90
C VAL A 59 5.08 18.26 17.08
N LEU A 60 5.82 18.31 15.98
CA LEU A 60 7.29 18.33 16.02
C LEU A 60 7.83 19.59 16.70
N SER A 61 7.29 20.77 16.38
CA SER A 61 7.63 22.04 17.04
C SER A 61 7.39 21.96 18.54
N SER A 62 6.25 21.40 18.97
CA SER A 62 5.96 21.24 20.40
C SER A 62 6.98 20.33 21.09
N LEU A 63 7.40 19.22 20.46
CA LEU A 63 8.44 18.34 21.01
C LEU A 63 9.79 19.05 21.17
N GLU A 64 10.14 19.96 20.25
CA GLU A 64 11.37 20.78 20.35
C GLU A 64 11.24 21.82 21.46
N GLU A 65 10.14 22.58 21.50
CA GLU A 65 9.89 23.64 22.48
C GLU A 65 9.87 23.13 23.93
N THR A 66 9.34 21.92 24.15
CA THR A 66 9.33 21.29 25.48
C THR A 66 10.62 20.52 25.79
N GLY A 67 11.60 20.49 24.87
CA GLY A 67 12.85 19.74 25.00
C GLY A 67 12.69 18.20 24.98
N LEU A 68 11.51 17.68 24.63
CA LEU A 68 11.21 16.24 24.62
C LEU A 68 11.84 15.52 23.44
N ARG A 69 12.08 16.22 22.31
CA ARG A 69 12.68 15.65 21.10
C ARG A 69 13.93 14.82 21.39
N ASN A 70 14.77 15.26 22.33
CA ASN A 70 16.05 14.62 22.61
C ASN A 70 15.92 13.19 23.16
N ASN A 71 14.76 12.79 23.70
CA ASN A 71 14.51 11.46 24.25
C ASN A 71 13.26 10.77 23.67
N THR A 72 12.67 11.31 22.60
CA THR A 72 11.50 10.72 21.94
C THR A 72 11.89 10.04 20.64
N LEU A 73 11.49 8.77 20.51
CA LEU A 73 11.43 8.06 19.22
C LEU A 73 10.18 8.51 18.47
N ILE A 74 10.36 8.87 17.19
CA ILE A 74 9.26 9.28 16.32
C ILE A 74 9.17 8.28 15.17
N VAL A 75 7.97 7.75 14.92
CA VAL A 75 7.68 6.97 13.72
C VAL A 75 6.54 7.66 12.97
N PHE A 76 6.78 7.97 11.70
CA PHE A 76 5.76 8.43 10.77
C PHE A 76 5.43 7.27 9.82
N VAL A 77 4.14 6.91 9.73
CA VAL A 77 3.71 5.73 8.98
C VAL A 77 2.29 5.91 8.43
N GLY A 78 2.04 5.37 7.24
CA GLY A 78 0.69 5.15 6.69
C GLY A 78 0.24 3.70 6.91
N ASP A 79 -1.06 3.47 7.06
CA ASP A 79 -1.62 2.12 7.19
C ASP A 79 -1.70 1.38 5.84
N HIS A 80 -2.03 2.12 4.77
CA HIS A 80 -2.02 1.64 3.39
C HIS A 80 -1.78 2.80 2.39
N GLY A 81 -1.56 2.45 1.12
CA GLY A 81 -1.42 3.41 0.02
C GLY A 81 -2.77 3.87 -0.54
N TRP A 82 -2.76 4.57 -1.68
CA TRP A 82 -3.97 5.05 -2.35
C TRP A 82 -3.72 5.26 -3.85
N SER A 83 -4.46 4.54 -4.70
CA SER A 83 -4.47 4.76 -6.14
C SER A 83 -5.22 6.05 -6.48
N LEU A 84 -4.62 6.83 -7.37
CA LEU A 84 -5.07 8.15 -7.83
C LEU A 84 -5.28 8.16 -9.35
N GLY A 85 -5.66 7.02 -9.91
CA GLY A 85 -5.92 6.80 -11.34
C GLY A 85 -4.93 5.84 -12.01
N GLU A 86 -3.88 5.41 -11.30
CA GLU A 86 -3.01 4.33 -11.76
C GLU A 86 -3.86 3.07 -12.03
N HIS A 87 -3.63 2.43 -13.18
CA HIS A 87 -4.41 1.29 -13.69
C HIS A 87 -5.92 1.53 -13.82
N GLN A 88 -6.35 2.80 -13.90
CA GLN A 88 -7.76 3.21 -13.82
C GLN A 88 -8.45 2.81 -12.50
N GLU A 89 -7.65 2.48 -11.47
CA GLU A 89 -8.13 2.23 -10.13
C GLU A 89 -8.12 3.51 -9.29
N TYR A 90 -8.93 3.51 -8.24
CA TYR A 90 -8.94 4.53 -7.20
C TYR A 90 -9.04 3.87 -5.83
N SER A 91 -8.57 4.54 -4.79
CA SER A 91 -8.55 4.01 -3.43
C SER A 91 -7.55 2.87 -3.25
N LYS A 92 -7.76 1.96 -2.30
CA LYS A 92 -6.70 1.08 -1.75
C LYS A 92 -6.97 -0.41 -1.85
N PHE A 93 -8.13 -0.81 -2.34
CA PHE A 93 -8.62 -2.17 -2.18
C PHE A 93 -7.99 -3.12 -3.20
N SER A 94 -6.66 -3.19 -3.24
CA SER A 94 -5.85 -3.83 -4.28
C SER A 94 -4.51 -4.30 -3.74
N ASN A 95 -3.85 -5.20 -4.47
CA ASN A 95 -2.50 -5.67 -4.17
C ASN A 95 -1.40 -4.89 -4.92
N PHE A 96 -1.75 -3.94 -5.79
CA PHE A 96 -0.76 -3.08 -6.46
C PHE A 96 0.11 -2.30 -5.46
N GLN A 97 1.31 -1.94 -5.89
CA GLN A 97 2.26 -1.18 -5.09
C GLN A 97 1.69 0.17 -4.68
N VAL A 98 0.91 0.85 -5.53
CA VAL A 98 0.27 2.14 -5.16
C VAL A 98 -0.71 2.02 -3.98
N ALA A 99 -1.30 0.84 -3.76
CA ALA A 99 -2.24 0.58 -2.68
C ALA A 99 -1.58 0.00 -1.42
N THR A 100 -0.41 -0.61 -1.56
CA THR A 100 0.27 -1.34 -0.46
C THR A 100 1.54 -0.67 0.05
N ASN A 101 2.18 0.19 -0.76
CA ASN A 101 3.36 0.95 -0.39
C ASN A 101 2.98 2.17 0.45
N VAL A 102 3.65 2.34 1.58
CA VAL A 102 3.34 3.37 2.58
C VAL A 102 4.58 4.18 2.92
N PRO A 103 4.44 5.46 3.29
CA PRO A 103 5.55 6.17 3.91
C PRO A 103 5.87 5.49 5.24
N LEU A 104 7.16 5.29 5.51
CA LEU A 104 7.65 4.77 6.78
C LEU A 104 8.97 5.46 7.11
N ILE A 105 8.96 6.29 8.15
CA ILE A 105 10.13 7.02 8.62
C ILE A 105 10.31 6.72 10.10
N VAL A 106 11.49 6.20 10.46
CA VAL A 106 11.87 5.95 11.85
C VAL A 106 12.95 6.96 12.24
N SER A 107 12.59 7.88 13.13
CA SER A 107 13.46 8.96 13.59
C SER A 107 13.79 8.75 15.07
N PRO A 108 14.96 8.16 15.40
CA PRO A 108 15.39 7.95 16.78
C PRO A 108 15.61 9.29 17.52
N PRO A 109 15.66 9.27 18.87
CA PRO A 109 16.12 10.41 19.64
C PRO A 109 17.59 10.73 19.35
N PRO A 110 18.00 12.01 19.21
CA PRO A 110 19.39 12.41 19.03
C PRO A 110 20.34 11.78 20.06
N SER A 111 19.93 11.75 21.33
CA SER A 111 20.71 11.13 22.43
C SER A 111 21.00 9.64 22.23
N HIS A 112 20.21 8.93 21.42
CA HIS A 112 20.33 7.49 21.18
C HIS A 112 20.92 7.15 19.80
N ARG A 113 21.21 8.14 18.93
CA ARG A 113 21.71 7.90 17.57
C ARG A 113 22.96 7.01 17.52
N HIS A 114 23.86 7.13 18.49
CA HIS A 114 25.08 6.32 18.56
C HIS A 114 24.85 4.91 19.12
N ARG A 115 23.79 4.69 19.91
CA ARG A 115 23.50 3.41 20.58
C ARG A 115 22.87 2.37 19.67
N VAL A 116 22.16 2.80 18.64
CA VAL A 116 21.40 1.90 17.76
C VAL A 116 22.15 1.58 16.45
N GLY A 117 23.44 1.92 16.33
CA GLY A 117 24.19 1.73 15.08
C GLY A 117 23.63 2.52 13.88
N LEU A 118 22.63 3.38 14.10
CA LEU A 118 21.94 4.20 13.09
C LEU A 118 22.90 5.12 12.32
N ALA A 119 24.01 5.52 12.93
CA ALA A 119 25.06 6.28 12.25
C ALA A 119 25.72 5.52 11.09
N ALA A 120 25.66 4.19 11.09
CA ALA A 120 26.20 3.33 10.02
C ALA A 120 25.14 2.88 9.00
N MET A 121 23.86 3.15 9.25
CA MET A 121 22.77 2.79 8.33
C MET A 121 22.65 3.82 7.19
N PRO A 122 22.33 3.37 5.96
CA PRO A 122 22.05 4.30 4.88
C PRO A 122 20.80 5.12 5.20
N ARG A 123 20.79 6.38 4.76
CA ARG A 123 19.65 7.30 4.94
C ARG A 123 18.37 6.78 4.25
N PHE A 124 18.54 6.00 3.19
CA PHE A 124 17.47 5.35 2.45
C PHE A 124 17.75 3.86 2.38
N VAL A 125 16.77 3.04 2.78
CA VAL A 125 16.81 1.58 2.73
C VAL A 125 15.80 1.15 1.68
N ASN A 126 16.24 0.36 0.70
CA ASN A 126 15.38 -0.13 -0.38
C ASN A 126 14.91 -1.58 -0.16
N ASP A 127 15.41 -2.25 0.89
CA ASP A 127 14.98 -3.60 1.24
C ASP A 127 13.50 -3.61 1.66
N PRO A 128 12.73 -4.66 1.29
CA PRO A 128 11.32 -4.74 1.59
C PRO A 128 11.09 -4.94 3.10
N VAL A 129 10.35 -4.01 3.71
CA VAL A 129 9.90 -4.05 5.11
C VAL A 129 8.38 -4.07 5.17
N ALA A 130 7.83 -4.69 6.22
CA ALA A 130 6.38 -4.79 6.42
C ALA A 130 5.95 -4.05 7.68
N LEU A 131 4.70 -3.57 7.75
CA LEU A 131 4.18 -2.93 8.95
C LEU A 131 4.17 -3.86 10.18
N LEU A 132 4.15 -5.18 9.98
CA LEU A 132 4.32 -6.18 11.05
C LEU A 132 5.68 -6.08 11.76
N ASP A 133 6.69 -5.53 11.09
CA ASP A 133 8.03 -5.32 11.66
C ASP A 133 8.05 -4.16 12.66
N LEU A 134 7.03 -3.30 12.66
CA LEU A 134 7.03 -2.10 13.50
C LEU A 134 7.06 -2.47 14.98
N PHE A 135 6.29 -3.47 15.39
CA PHE A 135 6.21 -3.87 16.79
C PHE A 135 7.57 -4.37 17.36
N PRO A 136 8.24 -5.38 16.79
CA PRO A 136 9.56 -5.79 17.28
C PRO A 136 10.62 -4.69 17.15
N THR A 137 10.53 -3.84 16.13
CA THR A 137 11.45 -2.71 15.95
C THR A 137 11.30 -1.67 17.07
N LEU A 138 10.06 -1.27 17.39
CA LEU A 138 9.78 -0.34 18.48
C LEU A 138 10.20 -0.90 19.83
N ALA A 139 9.93 -2.19 20.10
CA ALA A 139 10.36 -2.85 21.33
C ALA A 139 11.89 -2.78 21.48
N SER A 140 12.63 -3.12 20.41
CA SER A 140 14.09 -3.04 20.40
C SER A 140 14.60 -1.60 20.62
N LEU A 141 14.05 -0.62 19.90
CA LEU A 141 14.45 0.79 20.02
C LEU A 141 14.15 1.39 21.40
N ALA A 142 13.08 0.93 22.04
CA ALA A 142 12.71 1.31 23.39
C ALA A 142 13.48 0.55 24.47
N SER A 143 14.44 -0.32 24.09
CA SER A 143 15.19 -1.19 25.01
C SER A 143 14.28 -2.12 25.84
N LEU A 144 13.15 -2.53 25.25
CA LEU A 144 12.23 -3.51 25.83
C LEU A 144 12.59 -4.93 25.35
N PRO A 145 12.17 -5.98 26.08
CA PRO A 145 12.30 -7.35 25.60
C PRO A 145 11.60 -7.52 24.24
N MET A 146 12.31 -8.12 23.28
CA MET A 146 11.74 -8.38 21.96
C MET A 146 10.63 -9.45 22.07
N PRO A 147 9.44 -9.23 21.48
CA PRO A 147 8.38 -10.22 21.50
C PRO A 147 8.85 -11.53 20.82
N PRO A 148 8.48 -12.71 21.36
CA PRO A 148 8.81 -13.99 20.76
C PRO A 148 8.09 -14.17 19.42
N ARG A 149 8.59 -15.09 18.59
CA ARG A 149 7.90 -15.50 17.35
C ARG A 149 6.57 -16.20 17.66
N CYS A 150 5.55 -15.93 16.87
CA CYS A 150 4.28 -16.65 16.99
C CYS A 150 4.47 -18.13 16.62
N SER A 151 3.82 -19.04 17.36
CA SER A 151 3.91 -20.49 17.12
C SER A 151 2.92 -20.91 16.04
N SER A 152 3.31 -21.75 15.09
CA SER A 152 2.48 -22.19 13.95
C SER A 152 1.23 -23.05 14.31
N ARG A 153 0.82 -23.15 15.58
CA ARG A 153 -0.32 -23.94 16.04
C ARG A 153 -1.45 -23.02 16.50
N HIS A 154 -2.36 -22.67 15.60
CA HIS A 154 -3.52 -21.86 15.98
C HIS A 154 -4.84 -22.51 15.50
N GLU A 155 -5.25 -23.55 16.19
CA GLU A 155 -6.68 -23.79 16.42
C GLU A 155 -7.04 -23.05 17.73
N GLY A 156 -7.58 -21.84 17.63
CA GLY A 156 -8.25 -21.16 18.75
C GLY A 156 -7.36 -20.43 19.76
N SER A 157 -6.78 -19.29 19.38
CA SER A 157 -6.07 -18.40 20.31
C SER A 157 -7.05 -17.37 20.94
N ARG A 158 -7.51 -17.63 22.17
CA ARG A 158 -8.12 -16.60 23.04
C ARG A 158 -7.27 -16.31 24.27
N ASN A 159 -6.08 -16.92 24.40
CA ASN A 159 -5.30 -16.90 25.64
C ASN A 159 -3.77 -16.86 25.43
N GLU A 160 -3.31 -16.28 24.32
CA GLU A 160 -1.88 -16.26 23.99
C GLU A 160 -1.15 -15.05 24.55
N SER A 161 0.11 -15.28 24.92
CA SER A 161 1.08 -14.22 25.23
C SER A 161 1.47 -13.46 23.97
N THR A 162 1.67 -12.15 24.09
CA THR A 162 2.12 -11.26 23.02
C THR A 162 3.28 -11.86 22.20
N CYS A 163 3.09 -12.02 20.88
CA CYS A 163 4.09 -12.53 19.94
C CYS A 163 4.16 -11.66 18.66
N THR A 164 5.10 -11.93 17.76
CA THR A 164 5.18 -11.26 16.46
C THR A 164 5.64 -12.18 15.32
N ASP A 165 5.10 -11.93 14.12
CA ASP A 165 5.60 -12.49 12.86
C ASP A 165 6.54 -11.53 12.11
N GLY A 166 6.68 -10.30 12.61
CA GLY A 166 7.63 -9.32 12.11
C GLY A 166 9.07 -9.62 12.51
N ILE A 167 10.00 -8.86 11.95
CA ILE A 167 11.41 -8.81 12.37
C ILE A 167 11.79 -7.39 12.75
N ASN A 168 12.92 -7.21 13.41
CA ASN A 168 13.48 -5.86 13.58
C ASN A 168 13.93 -5.30 12.21
N MET A 169 13.41 -4.14 11.81
CA MET A 169 13.72 -3.50 10.53
C MET A 169 15.21 -3.15 10.37
N PHE A 170 15.93 -2.90 11.47
CA PHE A 170 17.38 -2.66 11.41
C PHE A 170 18.18 -3.94 11.13
N GLU A 171 17.51 -5.10 11.09
CA GLU A 171 18.04 -6.36 10.59
C GLU A 171 17.40 -6.78 9.24
N ALA A 172 16.63 -5.89 8.59
CA ALA A 172 15.83 -6.21 7.41
C ALA A 172 16.64 -6.61 6.18
N ALA A 173 17.94 -6.32 6.12
CA ALA A 173 18.84 -6.81 5.06
C ALA A 173 18.84 -8.36 4.93
N LYS A 174 18.27 -9.07 5.91
CA LYS A 174 18.07 -10.53 5.90
C LYS A 174 16.78 -10.98 5.21
N ARG A 175 15.84 -10.08 4.87
CA ARG A 175 14.54 -10.43 4.29
C ARG A 175 14.55 -10.21 2.78
N VAL A 176 14.20 -11.26 2.06
CA VAL A 176 14.15 -11.27 0.60
C VAL A 176 12.82 -10.71 0.06
N GLN A 177 11.72 -10.97 0.77
CA GLN A 177 10.39 -10.53 0.37
C GLN A 177 9.42 -10.34 1.54
N ILE A 178 8.37 -9.55 1.32
CA ILE A 178 7.25 -9.32 2.23
C ILE A 178 5.93 -9.82 1.61
N LEU A 179 4.89 -9.96 2.44
CA LEU A 179 3.57 -10.43 2.03
C LEU A 179 2.51 -9.34 2.17
N HIS A 180 1.61 -9.30 1.19
CA HIS A 180 0.34 -8.58 1.22
C HIS A 180 -0.78 -9.55 0.84
N GLN A 181 -2.02 -9.22 1.20
CA GLN A 181 -3.17 -9.99 0.76
C GLN A 181 -4.42 -9.13 0.67
N TYR A 182 -5.34 -9.49 -0.23
CA TYR A 182 -6.63 -8.83 -0.36
C TYR A 182 -7.75 -9.81 -0.72
N PRO A 183 -8.91 -9.78 -0.05
CA PRO A 183 -10.03 -10.69 -0.34
C PRO A 183 -10.92 -10.17 -1.48
N ARG A 184 -11.58 -11.09 -2.19
CA ARG A 184 -12.66 -10.79 -3.14
C ARG A 184 -13.86 -11.72 -2.94
N PRO A 185 -15.09 -11.23 -3.19
CA PRO A 185 -16.30 -12.04 -3.13
C PRO A 185 -16.53 -12.86 -4.42
N SER A 186 -15.92 -12.45 -5.53
CA SER A 186 -16.12 -13.00 -6.88
C SER A 186 -14.95 -12.62 -7.79
N ALA A 187 -14.80 -13.34 -8.91
CA ALA A 187 -13.80 -13.04 -9.93
C ALA A 187 -14.12 -11.76 -10.71
N ALA A 188 -15.40 -11.56 -11.06
CA ALA A 188 -15.87 -10.32 -11.66
C ALA A 188 -16.12 -9.25 -10.59
N PRO A 189 -15.77 -7.98 -10.82
CA PRO A 189 -16.10 -6.88 -9.91
C PRO A 189 -17.61 -6.74 -9.69
N GLN A 190 -18.00 -6.48 -8.45
CA GLN A 190 -19.38 -6.24 -8.00
C GLN A 190 -19.39 -5.25 -6.81
N ASN A 191 -20.57 -4.85 -6.35
CA ASN A 191 -20.73 -3.75 -5.38
C ASN A 191 -19.97 -3.92 -4.07
N ASN A 192 -19.67 -5.15 -3.63
CA ASN A 192 -18.91 -5.43 -2.41
C ASN A 192 -17.48 -5.95 -2.69
N SER A 193 -16.96 -5.83 -3.91
CA SER A 193 -15.60 -6.28 -4.25
C SER A 193 -14.51 -5.50 -3.52
N ASP A 194 -14.78 -4.23 -3.23
CA ASP A 194 -13.87 -3.38 -2.47
C ASP A 194 -13.75 -3.81 -1.02
N GLN A 195 -14.85 -4.18 -0.37
CA GLN A 195 -14.87 -4.51 1.06
C GLN A 195 -15.85 -5.67 1.32
N PRO A 196 -15.51 -6.91 0.91
CA PRO A 196 -16.36 -8.05 1.16
C PRO A 196 -16.44 -8.32 2.66
N ARG A 197 -17.66 -8.57 3.17
CA ARG A 197 -17.82 -9.08 4.54
C ARG A 197 -17.25 -10.49 4.60
N LEU A 198 -16.79 -10.92 5.77
CA LEU A 198 -16.17 -12.24 5.96
C LEU A 198 -16.96 -13.38 5.30
N GLY A 199 -18.27 -13.47 5.54
CA GLY A 199 -19.13 -14.52 4.98
C GLY A 199 -19.29 -14.47 3.45
N ASP A 200 -18.94 -13.35 2.81
CA ASP A 200 -19.03 -13.13 1.36
C ASP A 200 -17.70 -13.42 0.64
N ILE A 201 -16.57 -13.57 1.35
CA ILE A 201 -15.25 -13.82 0.74
C ILE A 201 -15.24 -15.20 0.07
N ARG A 202 -14.80 -15.26 -1.18
CA ARG A 202 -14.65 -16.52 -1.96
C ARG A 202 -13.26 -16.69 -2.54
N ILE A 203 -12.51 -15.60 -2.69
CA ILE A 203 -11.18 -15.58 -3.29
C ILE A 203 -10.28 -14.77 -2.35
N MET A 204 -9.03 -15.20 -2.19
CA MET A 204 -7.98 -14.43 -1.52
C MET A 204 -6.82 -14.25 -2.50
N GLY A 205 -6.42 -13.01 -2.74
CA GLY A 205 -5.20 -12.69 -3.48
C GLY A 205 -4.05 -12.58 -2.53
N TYR A 206 -3.10 -13.52 -2.57
CA TYR A 206 -1.86 -13.47 -1.81
C TYR A 206 -0.74 -12.93 -2.70
N SER A 207 -0.03 -11.91 -2.24
CA SER A 207 1.00 -11.21 -3.01
C SER A 207 2.32 -11.22 -2.25
N SER A 208 3.40 -11.64 -2.89
CA SER A 208 4.76 -11.43 -2.41
C SER A 208 5.45 -10.29 -3.15
N LEU A 209 6.19 -9.47 -2.41
CA LEU A 209 6.95 -8.34 -2.92
C LEU A 209 8.42 -8.47 -2.52
N SER A 210 9.30 -8.46 -3.51
CA SER A 210 10.75 -8.35 -3.37
C SER A 210 11.25 -7.06 -4.03
N CYS A 211 12.57 -6.83 -4.01
CA CYS A 211 13.16 -5.71 -4.77
C CYS A 211 12.97 -5.84 -6.29
N ASP A 212 12.87 -7.06 -6.81
CA ASP A 212 12.87 -7.33 -8.25
C ASP A 212 11.47 -7.61 -8.82
N TYR A 213 10.58 -8.17 -8.01
CA TYR A 213 9.29 -8.66 -8.47
C TYR A 213 8.17 -8.41 -7.47
N ARG A 214 6.96 -8.16 -8.01
CA ARG A 214 5.70 -8.46 -7.33
C ARG A 214 5.05 -9.69 -7.98
N TYR A 215 4.67 -10.66 -7.16
CA TYR A 215 3.98 -11.87 -7.60
C TYR A 215 2.70 -12.08 -6.80
N THR A 216 1.57 -12.30 -7.46
CA THR A 216 0.26 -12.48 -6.82
C THR A 216 -0.47 -13.70 -7.35
N GLU A 217 -1.04 -14.52 -6.46
CA GLU A 217 -1.97 -15.60 -6.80
C GLU A 217 -3.35 -15.33 -6.17
N TRP A 218 -4.39 -15.31 -7.00
CA TRP A 218 -5.78 -15.24 -6.59
C TRP A 218 -6.35 -16.64 -6.51
N VAL A 219 -6.61 -17.13 -5.30
CA VAL A 219 -7.02 -18.52 -5.06
C VAL A 219 -8.34 -18.62 -4.30
N GLY A 220 -9.05 -19.73 -4.49
CA GLY A 220 -10.26 -20.02 -3.74
C GLY A 220 -10.03 -19.98 -2.22
N PHE A 221 -10.95 -19.36 -1.49
CA PHE A 221 -10.88 -19.18 -0.04
C PHE A 221 -12.22 -19.51 0.63
N ASN A 222 -12.17 -20.34 1.67
CA ASN A 222 -13.32 -20.69 2.48
C ASN A 222 -13.34 -19.86 3.78
N PRO A 223 -14.28 -18.91 3.94
CA PRO A 223 -14.31 -18.02 5.10
C PRO A 223 -14.80 -18.67 6.39
N HIS A 224 -15.35 -19.88 6.35
CA HIS A 224 -15.81 -20.61 7.54
C HIS A 224 -14.69 -21.43 8.16
N THR A 225 -13.80 -21.97 7.32
CA THR A 225 -12.65 -22.79 7.75
C THR A 225 -11.33 -22.03 7.71
N PHE A 226 -11.32 -20.81 7.16
CA PHE A 226 -10.13 -19.99 6.89
C PHE A 226 -9.08 -20.73 6.04
N ARG A 227 -9.53 -21.60 5.14
CA ARG A 227 -8.65 -22.37 4.25
C ARG A 227 -8.67 -21.81 2.85
N ARG A 228 -7.47 -21.64 2.29
CA ARG A 228 -7.22 -21.39 0.86
C ARG A 228 -7.08 -22.70 0.11
N ASN A 229 -7.35 -22.66 -1.20
CA ASN A 229 -7.20 -23.77 -2.11
C ASN A 229 -6.25 -23.40 -3.26
N TRP A 230 -4.97 -23.75 -3.12
CA TRP A 230 -3.93 -23.48 -4.13
C TRP A 230 -4.16 -24.16 -5.49
N SER A 231 -5.06 -25.15 -5.55
CA SER A 231 -5.46 -25.80 -6.81
C SER A 231 -6.60 -25.08 -7.53
N ASP A 232 -7.29 -24.13 -6.87
CA ASP A 232 -8.39 -23.35 -7.42
C ASP A 232 -7.91 -21.91 -7.68
N VAL A 233 -7.20 -21.73 -8.80
CA VAL A 233 -6.55 -20.47 -9.17
C VAL A 233 -7.43 -19.68 -10.13
N TYR A 234 -7.79 -18.46 -9.73
CA TYR A 234 -8.59 -17.51 -10.52
C TYR A 234 -7.73 -16.57 -11.37
N GLY A 235 -6.50 -16.30 -10.94
CA GLY A 235 -5.59 -15.41 -11.64
C GLY A 235 -4.20 -15.41 -11.04
N VAL A 236 -3.20 -15.14 -11.88
CA VAL A 236 -1.79 -15.00 -11.49
C VAL A 236 -1.25 -13.72 -12.09
N GLU A 237 -0.52 -12.96 -11.28
CA GLU A 237 0.13 -11.72 -11.69
C GLU A 237 1.61 -11.78 -11.38
N LEU A 238 2.44 -11.37 -12.34
CA LEU A 238 3.87 -11.17 -12.15
C LEU A 238 4.25 -9.84 -12.81
N TYR A 239 4.85 -8.95 -12.02
CA TYR A 239 5.41 -7.69 -12.48
C TYR A 239 6.91 -7.68 -12.19
N ASP A 240 7.73 -7.46 -13.23
CA ASP A 240 9.19 -7.33 -13.12
C ASP A 240 9.55 -5.87 -12.86
N LEU A 241 9.73 -5.50 -11.59
CA LEU A 241 9.85 -4.12 -11.12
C LEU A 241 11.11 -3.41 -11.64
N ARG A 242 12.08 -4.16 -12.16
CA ARG A 242 13.31 -3.61 -12.78
C ARG A 242 13.03 -3.00 -14.15
N THR A 243 12.01 -3.50 -14.85
CA THR A 243 11.65 -3.07 -16.21
C THR A 243 10.26 -2.46 -16.29
N ASP A 244 9.38 -2.81 -15.35
CA ASP A 244 8.00 -2.36 -15.23
C ASP A 244 7.71 -1.87 -13.80
N PRO A 245 8.36 -0.78 -13.34
CA PRO A 245 8.20 -0.26 -11.98
C PRO A 245 6.79 0.33 -11.70
N ARG A 246 5.94 0.41 -12.72
CA ARG A 246 4.54 0.86 -12.61
C ARG A 246 3.54 -0.29 -12.64
N GLU A 247 4.00 -1.53 -12.78
CA GLU A 247 3.15 -2.71 -12.77
C GLU A 247 2.08 -2.68 -13.88
N ASP A 248 2.44 -2.15 -15.06
CA ASP A 248 1.53 -2.00 -16.19
C ASP A 248 1.45 -3.27 -17.06
N ASN A 249 2.41 -4.19 -16.93
CA ASN A 249 2.59 -5.35 -17.80
C ASN A 249 2.67 -6.65 -16.98
N ASN A 250 1.54 -7.35 -16.83
CA ASN A 250 1.53 -8.67 -16.23
C ASN A 250 2.21 -9.71 -17.14
N VAL A 251 3.39 -10.19 -16.74
CA VAL A 251 4.20 -11.16 -17.49
C VAL A 251 4.05 -12.61 -16.98
N ALA A 252 3.06 -12.91 -16.13
CA ALA A 252 2.88 -14.25 -15.56
C ALA A 252 2.73 -15.38 -16.61
N ASN A 253 2.13 -15.05 -17.77
CA ASN A 253 1.94 -16.00 -18.87
C ASN A 253 3.08 -15.98 -19.91
N ASN A 254 4.10 -15.14 -19.73
CA ASN A 254 5.25 -15.10 -20.63
C ASN A 254 6.15 -16.31 -20.39
N THR A 255 6.47 -17.05 -21.47
CA THR A 255 7.29 -18.26 -21.39
C THR A 255 8.71 -18.01 -20.87
N GLU A 256 9.27 -16.82 -21.07
CA GLU A 256 10.60 -16.44 -20.56
C GLU A 256 10.62 -16.38 -19.03
N TYR A 257 9.49 -16.02 -18.42
CA TYR A 257 9.34 -15.89 -16.96
C TYR A 257 8.88 -17.18 -16.28
N ARG A 258 8.67 -18.28 -17.02
CA ARG A 258 8.08 -19.52 -16.49
C ARG A 258 8.81 -20.07 -15.26
N ARG A 259 10.15 -20.04 -15.26
CA ARG A 259 10.96 -20.51 -14.12
C ARG A 259 10.84 -19.57 -12.91
N VAL A 260 10.73 -18.26 -13.16
CA VAL A 260 10.55 -17.25 -12.12
C VAL A 260 9.19 -17.44 -11.45
N VAL A 261 8.11 -17.56 -12.23
CA VAL A 261 6.76 -17.85 -11.73
C VAL A 261 6.73 -19.12 -10.89
N GLN A 262 7.34 -20.21 -11.35
CA GLN A 262 7.39 -21.47 -10.59
C GLN A 262 8.11 -21.33 -9.25
N ALA A 263 9.23 -20.59 -9.23
CA ALA A 263 9.99 -20.35 -8.01
C ALA A 263 9.20 -19.48 -7.02
N LEU A 264 8.64 -18.36 -7.49
CA LEU A 264 7.86 -17.42 -6.67
C LEU A 264 6.57 -18.07 -6.14
N SER A 265 5.89 -18.88 -6.95
CA SER A 265 4.73 -19.68 -6.53
C SER A 265 5.09 -20.62 -5.38
N SER A 266 6.16 -21.41 -5.53
CA SER A 266 6.62 -22.32 -4.48
C SER A 266 7.00 -21.59 -3.19
N GLU A 267 7.59 -20.39 -3.30
CA GLU A 267 7.97 -19.59 -2.16
C GLU A 267 6.75 -18.97 -1.47
N LEU A 268 5.80 -18.42 -2.24
CA LEU A 268 4.55 -17.86 -1.73
C LEU A 268 3.76 -18.91 -0.94
N HIS A 269 3.63 -20.14 -1.47
CA HIS A 269 2.93 -21.22 -0.77
C HIS A 269 3.60 -21.61 0.55
N LYS A 270 4.93 -21.54 0.63
CA LYS A 270 5.66 -21.78 1.89
C LYS A 270 5.45 -20.65 2.89
N LEU A 271 5.42 -19.41 2.43
CA LEU A 271 5.25 -18.22 3.27
C LEU A 271 3.84 -18.09 3.85
N VAL A 272 2.82 -18.31 3.03
CA VAL A 272 1.41 -18.27 3.46
C VAL A 272 1.01 -19.57 4.18
N GLY A 273 1.80 -20.63 4.02
CA GLY A 273 1.54 -21.97 4.53
C GLY A 273 0.62 -22.78 3.61
N SER A 274 0.70 -24.11 3.77
CA SER A 274 -0.09 -25.13 3.05
C SER A 274 -1.48 -25.35 3.59
#